data_AF-A0A388P1F0-F1
#
_entry.id   AF-A0A388P1F0-F1
#
_cell.length_a   1.000
_cell.length_b   1.000
_cell.length_c   1.000
_cell.angle_alpha   90.00
_cell.angle_beta   90.00
_cell.angle_gamma   90.00
#
_symmetry.space_group_name_H-M   'P 1'
#
loop_
_entity.id
_entity.type
_entity.pdbx_description
1 polymer ?
#
loop_
_entity_poly.entity_id
_entity_poly.type
_entity_poly.pdbx_seq_one_letter_code
_entity_poly.pdbx_strand_id
1 'polypeptide(L)' 'GLLDISKARGDIFLNQLESRLTTAGAKVLRFRKPTFTKPAPVDLRHEIATKCTLVIEALAD' A
#
# COMPACT_ATOMS: atom_id res chain seq x y z
N GLY A 1 -2.37 -5.25 3.30
CA GLY A 1 -2.43 -4.41 2.09
C GLY A 1 -1.17 -3.59 1.96
N LEU A 2 -0.83 -3.20 0.73
CA LEU A 2 0.28 -2.31 0.40
C LEU A 2 -0.29 -1.00 -0.14
N LEU A 3 -0.01 0.12 0.52
CA LEU A 3 -0.46 1.44 0.12
C LEU A 3 0.66 2.20 -0.58
N ASP A 4 0.48 2.40 -1.88
CA ASP A 4 1.31 3.29 -2.69
C ASP A 4 0.89 4.75 -2.46
N ILE A 5 1.86 5.59 -2.14
CA ILE A 5 1.63 7.01 -1.91
C ILE A 5 1.81 7.86 -3.17
N SER A 6 2.09 7.25 -4.33
CA SER A 6 2.36 7.91 -5.62
C SER A 6 3.66 8.73 -5.66
N LYS A 7 4.67 8.37 -4.86
CA LYS A 7 6.04 8.92 -4.98
C LYS A 7 6.80 8.16 -6.08
N ALA A 8 7.68 8.85 -6.80
CA ALA A 8 8.51 8.22 -7.83
C ALA A 8 9.30 7.04 -7.26
N ARG A 9 9.32 5.92 -8.00
CA ARG A 9 9.97 4.64 -7.61
C ARG A 9 9.37 3.93 -6.39
N GLY A 10 8.23 4.39 -5.87
CA GLY A 10 7.50 3.68 -4.81
C GLY A 10 7.01 2.30 -5.25
N ASP A 11 6.71 2.15 -6.55
CA ASP A 11 6.32 0.91 -7.19
C ASP A 11 7.42 -0.18 -7.08
N ILE A 12 8.69 0.17 -7.28
CA ILE A 12 9.82 -0.76 -7.19
C ILE A 12 9.90 -1.38 -5.79
N PHE A 13 9.83 -0.54 -4.75
CA PHE A 13 9.87 -1.00 -3.37
C PHE A 13 8.67 -1.91 -3.06
N LEU A 14 7.46 -1.48 -3.44
CA LEU A 14 6.24 -2.22 -3.15
C LEU A 14 6.15 -3.54 -3.91
N ASN A 15 6.64 -3.61 -5.14
CA ASN A 15 6.70 -4.87 -5.92
C ASN A 15 7.63 -5.89 -5.25
N GLN A 16 8.79 -5.43 -4.75
CA GLN A 16 9.71 -6.32 -4.05
C GLN A 16 9.11 -6.84 -2.73
N LEU A 17 8.39 -5.98 -2.02
CA LEU A 17 7.71 -6.35 -0.79
C LEU A 17 6.54 -7.32 -1.05
N GLU A 18 5.74 -7.05 -2.08
CA GLU A 18 4.66 -7.94 -2.52
C GLU A 18 5.16 -9.33 -2.87
N SER A 19 6.27 -9.43 -3.61
CA SER A 19 6.90 -10.71 -3.95
C SER A 19 7.30 -11.50 -2.70
N ARG A 20 7.95 -10.85 -1.72
CA ARG A 20 8.37 -11.50 -0.48
C ARG A 20 7.19 -11.94 0.38
N LEU A 21 6.18 -11.09 0.54
CA LEU A 21 4.98 -11.39 1.33
C LEU A 21 4.17 -12.54 0.72
N THR A 22 3.98 -12.50 -0.61
CA THR A 22 3.25 -13.57 -1.32
C THR A 22 4.01 -14.89 -1.25
N THR A 23 5.34 -14.86 -1.37
CA THR A 23 6.20 -16.05 -1.21
C THR A 23 6.10 -16.63 0.21
N ALA A 24 5.93 -15.77 1.21
CA ALA A 24 5.69 -16.17 2.60
C ALA A 24 4.22 -16.62 2.87
N GLY A 25 3.38 -16.72 1.84
CA GLY A 25 2.00 -17.19 1.93
C GLY A 25 0.97 -16.11 2.32
N ALA A 26 1.36 -14.84 2.39
CA ALA A 26 0.43 -13.75 2.70
C ALA A 26 -0.41 -13.36 1.48
N LYS A 27 -1.70 -13.07 1.70
CA LYS A 27 -2.55 -12.44 0.68
C LYS A 27 -2.26 -10.94 0.62
N VAL A 28 -1.79 -10.46 -0.52
CA VAL A 28 -1.48 -9.05 -0.73
C VAL A 28 -2.60 -8.36 -1.52
N LEU A 29 -2.98 -7.16 -1.08
CA LEU A 29 -3.91 -6.25 -1.77
C LEU A 29 -3.20 -4.92 -1.99
N ARG A 30 -3.31 -4.35 -3.20
CA ARG A 30 -2.68 -3.08 -3.58
C ARG A 30 -3.68 -1.93 -3.52
N PHE A 31 -3.26 -0.84 -2.90
CA PHE A 31 -4.00 0.41 -2.80
C PHE A 31 -3.08 1.55 -3.25
N ARG A 32 -3.66 2.63 -3.78
CA ARG A 32 -2.89 3.79 -4.23
C ARG A 32 -3.58 5.09 -3.84
N LYS A 33 -2.84 6.00 -3.23
CA LYS A 33 -3.28 7.38 -2.99
C LYS A 33 -3.24 8.18 -4.29
N PRO A 34 -4.20 9.08 -4.53
CA PRO A 34 -4.18 9.95 -5.71
C PRO A 34 -3.01 10.94 -5.69
N THR A 35 -2.57 11.38 -4.50
CA THR A 35 -1.40 12.24 -4.29
C THR A 35 -0.72 11.89 -2.97
N PHE A 36 0.59 12.11 -2.88
CA PHE A 36 1.35 11.97 -1.64
C PHE A 36 1.15 13.15 -0.67
N THR A 37 0.71 14.31 -1.18
CA THR A 37 0.65 15.58 -0.44
C THR A 37 -0.56 15.74 0.48
N LYS A 38 -1.47 14.76 0.52
CA LYS A 38 -2.68 14.78 1.34
C LYS A 38 -2.91 13.41 2.00
N PRO A 39 -3.60 13.36 3.16
CA PRO A 39 -4.03 12.09 3.76
C PRO A 39 -4.84 11.24 2.78
N ALA A 40 -4.81 9.92 2.97
CA ALA A 40 -5.62 9.00 2.18
C ALA A 40 -7.12 9.35 2.26
N PRO A 41 -7.85 9.32 1.13
CA PRO A 41 -9.29 9.52 1.12
C PRO A 41 -9.98 8.64 2.16
N VAL A 42 -11.07 9.14 2.76
CA VAL A 42 -11.84 8.42 3.79
C VAL A 42 -12.29 7.05 3.26
N ASP A 43 -12.80 7.00 2.03
CA ASP A 43 -13.24 5.76 1.39
C ASP A 43 -12.11 4.74 1.25
N LEU A 44 -10.92 5.19 0.85
CA LEU A 44 -9.74 4.34 0.75
C LEU A 44 -9.32 3.79 2.12
N ARG A 45 -9.38 4.61 3.17
CA ARG A 45 -9.09 4.18 4.55
C ARG A 45 -10.11 3.15 5.04
N HIS A 46 -11.39 3.36 4.79
CA HIS A 46 -12.43 2.38 5.12
C HIS A 46 -12.25 1.08 4.37
N GLU A 47 -11.92 1.12 3.09
CA GLU A 47 -11.65 -0.06 2.28
C GLU A 47 -10.45 -0.85 2.84
N ILE A 48 -9.35 -0.18 3.15
CA ILE A 48 -8.17 -0.80 3.75
C ILE A 48 -8.51 -1.43 5.09
N ALA A 49 -9.20 -0.70 5.98
CA ALA A 49 -9.58 -1.20 7.30
C ALA A 49 -10.51 -2.42 7.23
N THR A 50 -11.36 -2.50 6.20
CA THR A 50 -12.29 -3.63 6.03
C THR A 50 -11.61 -4.83 5.38
N LYS A 51 -10.67 -4.61 4.45
CA LYS A 51 -10.07 -5.68 3.63
C LYS A 51 -8.74 -6.19 4.14
N CYS A 52 -8.09 -5.47 5.07
CA CYS A 52 -6.73 -5.79 5.51
C CYS A 52 -6.64 -5.89 7.04
N THR A 53 -5.97 -6.94 7.51
CA THR A 53 -5.54 -7.07 8.91
C THR A 53 -4.36 -6.17 9.25
N LEU A 54 -3.48 -5.93 8.27
CA LEU A 54 -2.30 -5.07 8.38
C LEU A 54 -2.12 -4.28 7.08
N VAL A 55 -1.67 -3.03 7.18
CA VAL A 55 -1.28 -2.21 6.04
C VAL A 55 0.18 -1.77 6.16
N ILE A 56 0.91 -1.81 5.04
CA ILE A 56 2.24 -1.22 4.90
C ILE A 56 2.10 -0.05 3.93
N GLU A 57 2.35 1.16 4.43
CA GLU A 57 2.37 2.39 3.63
C GLU A 57 3.80 2.65 3.14
N ALA A 58 3.95 2.95 1.84
CA ALA A 58 5.23 3.38 1.30
C ALA A 58 5.65 4.72 1.91
N LEU A 59 6.90 4.81 2.36
CA LEU A 59 7.42 6.03 2.98
C LEU A 59 7.68 7.14 1.95
N ALA A 60 7.28 8.36 2.29
CA ALA A 60 7.86 9.56 1.71
C ALA A 60 9.00 10.01 2.64
N ASP A 61 10.23 9.92 2.16
CA ASP A 61 11.29 10.88 2.57
C ASP A 61 10.79 12.32 2.38
#